data_AF-A0A7S2NI29-F1
#
_entry.id   AF-A0A7S2NI29-F1
#
_cell.length_a   1.000
_cell.length_b   1.000
_cell.length_c   1.000
_cell.angle_alpha   90.00
_cell.angle_beta   90.00
_cell.angle_gamma   90.00
#
_symmetry.space_group_name_H-M   'P 1'
#
loop_
_entity.id
_entity.type
_entity.pdbx_description
1 polymer ?
#
loop_
_entity_poly.entity_id
_entity_poly.type
_entity_poly.pdbx_seq_one_letter_code
_entity_poly.pdbx_strand_id
1 'polypeptide(L)'
;CKTAQQFEKMSTVVIGGNSGASLTNDIENVAKQFEAAFQKIRDVTYDVLDVAVSQFEADITVFLMAVKELETRIAKVLTLGFEDCGTVFSGFKLVDSFGEILERDFVQADLEMKHLELIRVYAEELKEVQE
;
A
#
# COMPACT_ATOMS: atom_id res chain seq x y z
N CYS A 1 3.49 -14.24 10.71
CA CYS A 1 4.29 -13.07 10.29
C CYS A 1 3.33 -11.92 10.01
N LYS A 2 3.35 -10.82 10.79
CA LYS A 2 2.36 -9.72 10.65
C LYS A 2 2.38 -9.10 9.25
N THR A 3 3.59 -8.92 8.70
CA THR A 3 3.83 -8.36 7.36
C THR A 3 3.18 -9.19 6.25
N ALA A 4 3.25 -10.53 6.34
CA ALA A 4 2.68 -11.43 5.33
C ALA A 4 1.15 -11.44 5.34
N GLN A 5 0.53 -11.51 6.53
CA GLN A 5 -0.94 -11.47 6.65
C GLN A 5 -1.55 -10.16 6.13
N GLN A 6 -0.82 -9.05 6.23
CA GLN A 6 -1.26 -7.75 5.72
C GLN A 6 -1.17 -7.68 4.18
N PHE A 7 -0.09 -8.20 3.58
CA PHE A 7 0.02 -8.25 2.12
C PHE A 7 -0.95 -9.25 1.48
N GLU A 8 -1.30 -10.33 2.17
CA GLU A 8 -2.34 -11.26 1.71
C GLU A 8 -3.70 -10.56 1.62
N LYS A 9 -4.03 -9.70 2.60
CA LYS A 9 -5.22 -8.84 2.57
C LYS A 9 -5.18 -7.79 1.44
N MET A 10 -4.02 -7.29 1.03
CA MET A 10 -3.90 -6.36 -0.12
C MET A 10 -4.44 -6.92 -1.42
N SER A 11 -4.37 -8.23 -1.63
CA SER A 11 -4.90 -8.87 -2.85
C SER A 11 -6.41 -8.71 -3.02
N THR A 12 -7.12 -8.32 -1.96
CA THR A 12 -8.58 -8.13 -1.97
C THR A 12 -9.02 -6.67 -2.17
N VAL A 13 -8.08 -5.73 -2.20
CA VAL A 13 -8.39 -4.30 -2.42
C VAL A 13 -8.69 -4.04 -3.88
N VAL A 14 -9.88 -3.49 -4.12
CA VAL A 14 -10.33 -3.03 -5.43
C VAL A 14 -10.47 -1.52 -5.39
N ILE A 15 -9.75 -0.82 -6.25
CA ILE A 15 -9.85 0.63 -6.39
C ILE A 15 -10.93 0.95 -7.42
N GLY A 16 -11.98 1.64 -6.99
CA GLY A 16 -12.96 2.26 -7.89
C GLY A 16 -12.52 3.64 -8.35
N GLY A 17 -12.91 4.07 -9.56
CA GLY A 17 -12.58 5.38 -10.11
C GLY A 17 -12.48 5.36 -11.64
N ASN A 18 -12.15 6.50 -12.25
CA ASN A 18 -12.00 6.62 -13.71
C ASN A 18 -10.82 5.79 -14.22
N SER A 19 -9.73 5.75 -13.43
CA SER A 19 -8.54 4.92 -13.65
C SER A 19 -8.47 3.69 -12.73
N GLY A 20 -9.56 3.34 -12.05
CA GLY A 20 -9.59 2.32 -10.99
C GLY A 20 -9.15 0.92 -11.45
N ALA A 21 -9.45 0.54 -12.69
CA ALA A 21 -9.02 -0.75 -13.25
C ALA A 21 -7.49 -0.86 -13.39
N SER A 22 -6.82 0.22 -13.78
CA SER A 22 -5.35 0.25 -13.88
C SER A 22 -4.71 0.19 -12.49
N LEU A 23 -5.22 0.99 -11.55
CA LEU A 23 -4.71 1.05 -10.18
C LEU A 23 -4.93 -0.26 -9.43
N THR A 24 -6.07 -0.94 -9.65
CA THR A 24 -6.36 -2.26 -9.10
C THR A 24 -5.39 -3.32 -9.65
N ASN A 25 -5.12 -3.32 -10.96
CA ASN A 25 -4.14 -4.22 -11.56
C ASN A 25 -2.72 -3.96 -11.01
N ASP A 26 -2.35 -2.70 -10.76
CA ASP A 26 -1.08 -2.38 -10.12
C ASP A 26 -0.97 -2.96 -8.69
N ILE A 27 -2.03 -2.90 -7.89
CA ILE A 27 -2.07 -3.51 -6.55
C ILE A 27 -2.00 -5.03 -6.64
N GLU A 28 -2.73 -5.66 -7.55
CA GLU A 28 -2.65 -7.11 -7.76
C GLU A 28 -1.24 -7.55 -8.14
N ASN A 29 -0.55 -6.77 -8.99
CA ASN A 29 0.83 -7.03 -9.37
C ASN A 29 1.78 -6.88 -8.18
N VAL A 30 1.59 -5.88 -7.33
CA VAL A 30 2.34 -5.71 -6.08
C VAL A 30 2.13 -6.91 -5.15
N ALA A 31 0.90 -7.38 -4.97
CA ALA A 31 0.60 -8.55 -4.16
C ALA A 31 1.28 -9.82 -4.68
N LYS A 32 1.25 -10.05 -6.01
CA LYS A 32 1.96 -11.18 -6.66
C LYS A 32 3.48 -11.11 -6.45
N GLN A 33 4.07 -9.91 -6.55
CA GLN A 33 5.50 -9.71 -6.32
C GLN A 33 5.89 -9.96 -4.86
N PHE A 34 5.07 -9.52 -3.91
CA PHE A 34 5.27 -9.81 -2.50
C PHE A 34 5.22 -11.33 -2.25
N GLU A 35 4.21 -12.02 -2.77
CA GLU A 35 4.07 -13.47 -2.60
C GLU A 35 5.29 -14.21 -3.18
N ALA A 36 5.75 -13.82 -4.37
CA ALA A 36 6.96 -14.39 -4.96
C ALA A 36 8.22 -14.15 -4.10
N ALA A 37 8.37 -12.96 -3.51
CA ALA A 37 9.48 -12.64 -2.61
C ALA A 37 9.37 -13.42 -1.28
N PHE A 38 8.16 -13.60 -0.77
CA PHE A 38 7.90 -14.35 0.46
C PHE A 38 8.13 -15.85 0.28
N GLN A 39 7.73 -16.42 -0.86
CA GLN A 39 7.99 -17.83 -1.18
C GLN A 39 9.49 -18.13 -1.28
N LYS A 40 10.30 -17.20 -1.80
CA LYS A 40 11.77 -17.37 -1.82
C LYS A 40 12.37 -17.54 -0.42
N ILE A 41 11.85 -16.82 0.58
CA ILE A 41 12.27 -17.01 1.98
C ILE A 41 11.72 -18.32 2.55
N ARG A 42 10.51 -18.72 2.16
CA ARG A 42 9.88 -19.95 2.64
C ARG A 42 10.57 -21.22 2.12
N ASP A 43 11.05 -21.18 0.89
CA ASP A 43 11.69 -22.31 0.19
C ASP A 43 13.20 -22.41 0.46
N VAL A 44 13.72 -21.60 1.38
CA VAL A 44 15.11 -21.67 1.83
C VAL A 44 15.42 -23.07 2.35
N THR A 45 16.48 -23.69 1.81
CA THR A 45 16.87 -25.08 2.15
C THR A 45 17.88 -25.18 3.30
N TYR A 46 18.38 -24.06 3.82
CA TYR A 46 19.33 -24.03 4.94
C TYR A 46 18.62 -23.78 6.28
N ASP A 47 19.25 -24.19 7.39
CA ASP A 47 18.69 -23.96 8.72
C ASP A 47 18.80 -22.48 9.10
N VAL A 48 17.65 -21.80 9.15
CA VAL A 48 17.54 -20.38 9.50
C VAL A 48 17.88 -20.07 10.96
N LEU A 49 18.02 -21.09 11.82
CA LEU A 49 18.43 -20.95 13.21
C LEU A 49 19.95 -21.15 13.41
N ASP A 50 20.68 -21.52 12.36
CA ASP A 50 22.13 -21.69 12.43
C ASP A 50 22.86 -20.34 12.31
N VAL A 51 23.42 -19.88 13.42
CA VAL A 51 24.16 -18.61 13.54
C VAL A 51 25.45 -18.61 12.71
N ALA A 52 25.93 -19.77 12.22
CA ALA A 52 27.06 -19.87 11.31
C ALA A 52 26.69 -19.55 9.84
N VAL A 53 25.41 -19.51 9.51
CA VAL A 53 24.93 -19.30 8.13
C VAL A 53 24.58 -17.82 7.91
N SER A 54 25.54 -17.05 7.37
CA SER A 54 25.33 -15.64 7.02
C SER A 54 24.41 -15.42 5.80
N GLN A 55 23.96 -16.49 5.15
CA GLN A 55 23.10 -16.41 3.95
C GLN A 55 21.71 -15.88 4.30
N PHE A 56 21.21 -16.17 5.51
CA PHE A 56 19.93 -15.64 5.98
C PHE A 56 19.91 -14.12 6.12
N GLU A 57 21.00 -13.52 6.63
CA GLU A 57 21.10 -12.06 6.73
C GLU A 57 21.09 -11.39 5.35
N ALA A 58 21.72 -12.00 4.35
CA ALA A 58 21.68 -11.49 2.98
C ALA A 58 20.26 -11.60 2.39
N ASP A 59 19.62 -12.77 2.51
CA ASP A 59 18.29 -13.02 1.94
C ASP A 59 17.20 -12.18 2.62
N ILE A 60 17.27 -11.99 3.95
CA ILE A 60 16.33 -11.12 4.66
C ILE A 60 16.53 -9.65 4.30
N THR A 61 17.77 -9.21 4.06
CA THR A 61 18.05 -7.84 3.60
C THR A 61 17.44 -7.60 2.22
N VAL A 62 17.61 -8.54 1.29
CA VAL A 62 17.01 -8.47 -0.05
C VAL A 62 15.49 -8.45 0.03
N PHE A 63 14.89 -9.28 0.89
CA PHE A 63 13.45 -9.27 1.11
C PHE A 63 12.95 -7.95 1.69
N LEU A 64 13.62 -7.39 2.70
CA LEU A 64 13.24 -6.09 3.27
C LEU A 64 13.35 -4.96 2.25
N MET A 65 14.37 -4.96 1.39
CA MET A 65 14.50 -4.02 0.30
C MET A 65 13.34 -4.15 -0.71
N ALA A 66 12.97 -5.37 -1.08
CA ALA A 66 11.84 -5.62 -1.96
C ALA A 66 10.52 -5.16 -1.32
N VAL A 67 10.28 -5.44 -0.03
CA VAL A 67 9.10 -4.97 0.70
C VAL A 67 9.02 -3.44 0.68
N LYS A 68 10.12 -2.74 0.94
CA LYS A 68 10.16 -1.27 0.92
C LYS A 68 9.86 -0.68 -0.46
N GLU A 69 10.35 -1.31 -1.52
CA GLU A 69 10.04 -0.91 -2.90
C GLU A 69 8.53 -1.07 -3.20
N LEU A 70 7.95 -2.20 -2.79
CA LEU A 70 6.52 -2.46 -2.93
C LEU A 70 5.66 -1.45 -2.16
N GLU A 71 6.04 -1.12 -0.92
CA GLU A 71 5.39 -0.05 -0.14
C GLU A 71 5.45 1.30 -0.84
N THR A 72 6.60 1.66 -1.41
CA THR A 72 6.77 2.91 -2.17
C THR A 72 5.87 2.93 -3.41
N ARG A 73 5.68 1.78 -4.06
CA ARG A 73 4.78 1.67 -5.22
C ARG A 73 3.32 1.86 -4.81
N ILE A 74 2.91 1.32 -3.66
CA ILE A 74 1.56 1.52 -3.12
C ILE A 74 1.30 3.00 -2.83
N ALA A 75 2.24 3.69 -2.18
CA ALA A 75 2.13 5.14 -1.92
C ALA A 75 1.94 5.96 -3.21
N LYS A 76 2.61 5.57 -4.31
CA LYS A 76 2.43 6.18 -5.63
C LYS A 76 1.04 5.92 -6.22
N VAL A 77 0.56 4.67 -6.17
CA VAL A 77 -0.80 4.31 -6.62
C VAL A 77 -1.85 5.12 -5.85
N LEU A 78 -1.63 5.31 -4.56
CA LEU A 78 -2.54 6.05 -3.69
C LEU A 78 -2.54 7.55 -4.02
N THR A 79 -1.36 8.15 -4.26
CA THR A 79 -1.24 9.53 -4.74
C THR A 79 -1.94 9.73 -6.09
N LEU A 80 -1.70 8.84 -7.05
CA LEU A 80 -2.33 8.90 -8.38
C LEU A 80 -3.85 8.72 -8.30
N GLY A 81 -4.31 7.81 -7.44
CA GLY A 81 -5.73 7.63 -7.17
C GLY A 81 -6.38 8.90 -6.63
N PHE A 82 -5.69 9.62 -5.73
CA PHE A 82 -6.18 10.90 -5.22
C PHE A 82 -6.22 12.00 -6.28
N GLU A 83 -5.21 12.08 -7.14
CA GLU A 83 -5.19 13.05 -8.25
C GLU A 83 -6.31 12.79 -9.29
N ASP A 84 -6.69 11.53 -9.49
CA ASP A 84 -7.79 11.13 -10.39
C ASP A 84 -9.19 11.32 -9.75
N CYS A 85 -9.25 11.57 -8.43
CA CYS A 85 -10.51 11.81 -7.73
C CYS A 85 -11.03 13.22 -8.03
N GLY A 86 -11.92 13.34 -9.02
CA GLY A 86 -12.56 14.61 -9.37
C GLY A 86 -13.55 15.16 -8.33
N THR A 87 -13.85 14.41 -7.26
CA THR A 87 -14.72 14.86 -6.15
C THR A 87 -14.17 14.42 -4.80
N VAL A 88 -14.48 15.19 -3.75
CA VAL A 88 -14.16 14.82 -2.35
C VAL A 88 -14.75 13.46 -1.98
N PHE A 89 -15.97 13.15 -2.45
CA PHE A 89 -16.62 11.86 -2.22
C PHE A 89 -15.84 10.67 -2.81
N SER A 90 -15.32 10.82 -4.04
CA SER A 90 -14.44 9.79 -4.63
C SER A 90 -13.14 9.62 -3.85
N GLY A 91 -12.58 10.72 -3.31
CA GLY A 91 -11.39 10.67 -2.45
C GLY A 91 -11.62 9.88 -1.17
N PHE A 92 -12.74 10.09 -0.48
CA PHE A 92 -13.09 9.28 0.70
C PHE A 92 -13.31 7.81 0.37
N LYS A 93 -13.95 7.51 -0.76
CA LYS A 93 -14.17 6.12 -1.20
C LYS A 93 -12.85 5.41 -1.54
N LEU A 94 -11.88 6.14 -2.08
CA LEU A 94 -10.54 5.62 -2.32
C LEU A 94 -9.87 5.26 -1.00
N VAL A 95 -9.87 6.17 0.00
CA VAL A 95 -9.31 5.90 1.34
C VAL A 95 -9.96 4.68 1.98
N ASP A 96 -11.29 4.59 1.93
CA ASP A 96 -12.04 3.47 2.50
C ASP A 96 -11.71 2.14 1.80
N SER A 97 -11.46 2.17 0.49
CA SER A 97 -11.07 0.98 -0.29
C SER A 97 -9.70 0.43 0.13
N PHE A 98 -8.79 1.28 0.62
CA PHE A 98 -7.51 0.83 1.15
C PHE A 98 -7.61 0.33 2.60
N GLY A 99 -8.66 0.68 3.37
CA GLY A 99 -8.98 0.05 4.65
C GLY A 99 -7.80 -0.14 5.63
N GLU A 100 -7.68 -1.33 6.22
CA GLU A 100 -6.62 -1.72 7.19
C GLU A 100 -5.19 -1.74 6.61
N ILE A 101 -5.03 -1.66 5.28
CA ILE A 101 -3.69 -1.61 4.66
C ILE A 101 -2.97 -0.29 4.96
N LEU A 102 -3.75 0.71 5.35
CA LEU A 102 -3.32 2.05 5.73
C LEU A 102 -2.71 2.14 7.14
N GLU A 103 -2.78 1.08 7.96
CA GLU A 103 -2.24 1.05 9.33
C GLU A 103 -0.71 0.83 9.38
N ARG A 104 0.01 0.98 8.26
CA ARG A 104 1.48 0.92 8.26
C ARG A 104 2.07 2.29 8.56
N ASP A 105 2.95 2.35 9.56
CA ASP A 105 3.73 3.55 9.92
C ASP A 105 4.38 4.24 8.69
N PHE A 106 4.76 3.48 7.66
CA PHE A 106 5.39 4.01 6.46
C PHE A 106 4.42 4.74 5.51
N VAL A 107 3.19 4.25 5.36
CA VAL A 107 2.18 4.85 4.46
C VAL A 107 1.31 5.86 5.21
N GLN A 108 1.22 5.75 6.53
CA GLN A 108 0.39 6.59 7.38
C GLN A 108 0.77 8.07 7.30
N ALA A 109 2.06 8.42 7.28
CA ALA A 109 2.48 9.83 7.20
C ALA A 109 2.05 10.50 5.88
N ASP A 110 2.24 9.82 4.75
CA ASP A 110 1.83 10.32 3.43
C ASP A 110 0.29 10.40 3.32
N LEU A 111 -0.40 9.43 3.91
CA LEU A 111 -1.85 9.38 3.95
C LEU A 111 -2.45 10.49 4.84
N GLU A 112 -1.91 10.72 6.04
CA GLU A 112 -2.39 11.76 6.95
C GLU A 112 -2.32 13.14 6.29
N MET A 113 -1.24 13.40 5.55
CA MET A 113 -1.09 14.62 4.77
C MET A 113 -2.19 14.76 3.71
N LYS A 114 -2.49 13.68 2.98
CA LYS A 114 -3.54 13.66 1.96
C LYS A 114 -4.95 13.72 2.54
N HIS A 115 -5.16 13.13 3.72
CA HIS A 115 -6.41 13.18 4.45
C HIS A 115 -6.69 14.61 4.96
N LEU A 116 -5.67 15.31 5.46
CA LEU A 116 -5.75 16.72 5.82
C LEU A 116 -6.06 17.60 4.60
N GLU A 117 -5.47 17.30 3.44
CA GLU A 117 -5.75 17.98 2.19
C GLU A 117 -7.22 17.82 1.77
N LEU A 118 -7.75 16.60 1.80
CA LEU A 118 -9.17 16.33 1.54
C LEU A 118 -10.11 17.08 2.48
N ILE A 119 -9.82 17.10 3.79
CA ILE A 119 -10.63 17.82 4.78
C ILE A 119 -10.63 19.33 4.48
N ARG A 120 -9.50 19.89 4.04
CA ARG A 120 -9.41 21.31 3.67
C ARG A 120 -10.26 21.63 2.45
N VAL A 121 -10.15 20.84 1.39
CA VAL A 121 -10.97 21.01 0.17
C VAL A 121 -12.46 20.92 0.51
N TYR A 122 -12.85 19.93 1.31
CA TYR A 122 -14.23 19.80 1.78
C TYR A 122 -14.71 21.02 2.60
N ALA A 123 -13.86 21.57 3.46
CA ALA A 123 -14.19 22.75 4.25
C ALA A 123 -14.32 24.02 3.40
N GLU A 124 -13.62 24.12 2.28
CA GLU A 124 -13.78 25.20 1.29
C GLU A 124 -15.09 25.04 0.50
N GLU A 125 -15.38 23.84 -0.01
CA GLU A 125 -16.64 23.56 -0.70
C GLU A 125 -17.87 23.85 0.20
N LEU A 126 -17.80 23.51 1.49
CA LEU A 126 -18.86 23.82 2.45
C LEU A 126 -19.08 25.33 2.64
N LYS A 127 -18.02 26.15 2.59
CA LYS A 127 -18.13 27.60 2.73
C LYS A 127 -18.80 28.22 1.50
N GLU A 128 -18.46 27.73 0.30
CA GLU A 128 -19.10 28.20 -0.94
C GLU A 128 -20.60 27.90 -0.98
N VAL A 129 -21.04 26.76 -0.43
CA VAL A 129 -22.48 26.40 -0.38
C VAL A 129 -23.23 27.17 0.72
N GLN A 130 -22.51 27.76 1.68
CA GLN A 130 -23.10 28.47 2.82
C GLN A 130 -23.35 29.98 2.54
N GLU A 131 -22.81 30.52 1.44
CA GLU A 131 -23.15 31.84 0.86
C GLU A 131 -24.33 31.74 -0.13
#